data_AF-A0A9P6JTB5-F1
#
_entry.id   AF-A0A9P6JTB5-F1
#
_cell.length_a   1.000
_cell.length_b   1.000
_cell.length_c   1.000
_cell.angle_alpha   90.00
_cell.angle_beta   90.00
_cell.angle_gamma   90.00
#
_symmetry.space_group_name_H-M   'P 1'
#
loop_
_entity.id
_entity.type
_entity.pdbx_description
1 polymer ?
#
loop_
_entity_poly.entity_id
_entity_poly.type
_entity_poly.pdbx_seq_one_letter_code
_entity_poly.pdbx_strand_id
1 'polypeptide(L)'
;MEIIDLDKTIRPNRHRERNIWNASWEKDIKKAYDIAENQLPHLTMVGKPEHFPKQMNGTIDIYLERYKTDILNLQIESRRKTITRLATDDFAEKWTGLLPRERQQHILEAIYTASSAGVDFEARRKWCPELTVKGLGEKPQSFFDLLMVLVLGDDGEITHFPNPLVESLWSLLGSRADPLLIAQMKLDRTFFITMVLWRLYLAFHNLPDELYRFEEIGSADKQLRSTLLNDKERKTYEQVRRKLKAAEAGERNRCWGCGKPEALLPSETVFQVCGGCRKINRKILYCSRECQKEDWKTSKGHFLRHKDICGKPIPERDPQYMDVDPPQYLSESNAVLKELLEKVPINIAAEPQTTKENREIQSAANSNIRKAKSGTQVSRDTVKFKTSPSLLYQKRLLKGNDPPDYNLVMQHPESDLGIRIPDPRLRVEFLRARAQAMSDNSVMAVRRMYQILQPFAEHFAPKISSTYDLKKQLKKEYGVDL
;
A
#
# COMPACT_ATOMS: atom_id res chain seq x y z
N MET A 1 17.34 -17.26 -17.71
CA MET A 1 15.90 -16.99 -17.50
C MET A 1 15.71 -15.49 -17.65
N GLU A 2 15.18 -15.08 -18.80
CA GLU A 2 14.78 -13.69 -18.98
C GLU A 2 13.73 -13.36 -17.92
N ILE A 3 13.93 -12.26 -17.19
CA ILE A 3 12.84 -11.66 -16.41
C ILE A 3 11.77 -11.37 -17.46
N ILE A 4 10.63 -12.05 -17.37
CA ILE A 4 9.50 -11.78 -18.26
C ILE A 4 9.03 -10.39 -17.85
N ASP A 5 9.49 -9.41 -18.61
CA ASP A 5 9.08 -8.03 -18.47
C ASP A 5 7.64 -7.95 -19.00
N LEU A 6 6.69 -8.19 -18.10
CA LEU A 6 5.25 -8.17 -18.40
C LEU A 6 4.82 -6.83 -18.98
N ASP A 7 5.60 -5.77 -18.76
CA ASP A 7 5.31 -4.41 -19.22
C ASP A 7 5.70 -4.20 -20.70
N LYS A 8 6.43 -5.14 -21.33
CA LYS A 8 6.81 -5.10 -22.77
C LYS A 8 5.82 -5.80 -23.71
N THR A 9 4.82 -6.49 -23.17
CA THR A 9 3.83 -7.16 -24.01
C THR A 9 2.87 -6.13 -24.61
N ILE A 10 2.70 -6.14 -25.94
CA ILE A 10 1.67 -5.32 -26.59
C ILE A 10 0.31 -5.87 -26.14
N ARG A 11 -0.40 -5.10 -25.31
CA ARG A 11 -1.71 -5.51 -24.79
C ARG A 11 -2.85 -5.02 -25.69
N PRO A 12 -3.94 -5.80 -25.82
CA PRO A 12 -5.17 -5.34 -26.45
C PRO A 12 -5.70 -4.07 -25.78
N ASN A 13 -6.45 -3.24 -26.51
CA ASN A 13 -6.98 -2.02 -25.95
C ASN A 13 -8.08 -2.32 -24.92
N ARG A 14 -7.82 -2.01 -23.64
CA ARG A 14 -8.74 -2.28 -22.52
C ARG A 14 -10.12 -1.62 -22.65
N HIS A 15 -10.26 -0.52 -23.38
CA HIS A 15 -11.54 0.18 -23.54
C HIS A 15 -12.43 -0.46 -24.61
N ARG A 16 -11.86 -1.24 -25.53
CA ARG A 16 -12.58 -1.88 -26.64
C ARG A 16 -12.72 -3.39 -26.48
N GLU A 17 -11.66 -4.03 -26.03
CA GLU A 17 -11.51 -5.48 -26.02
C GLU A 17 -11.26 -5.99 -24.60
N ARG A 18 -12.09 -5.53 -23.64
CA ARG A 18 -11.93 -5.81 -22.19
C ARG A 18 -11.65 -7.28 -21.88
N ASN A 19 -12.40 -8.19 -22.50
CA ASN A 19 -12.21 -9.63 -22.30
C ASN A 19 -10.84 -10.12 -22.78
N ILE A 20 -10.39 -9.68 -23.96
CA ILE A 20 -9.10 -10.09 -24.55
C ILE A 20 -7.95 -9.46 -23.76
N TRP A 21 -8.08 -8.18 -23.40
CA TRP A 21 -7.14 -7.48 -22.52
C TRP A 21 -7.00 -8.16 -21.16
N ASN A 22 -8.11 -8.53 -20.52
CA ASN A 22 -8.05 -9.24 -19.25
C ASN A 22 -7.44 -10.64 -19.40
N ALA A 23 -7.81 -11.37 -20.45
CA ALA A 23 -7.25 -12.70 -20.72
C ALA A 23 -5.73 -12.64 -20.96
N SER A 24 -5.21 -11.58 -21.57
CA SER A 24 -3.76 -11.40 -21.73
C SER A 24 -3.06 -11.21 -20.39
N TRP A 25 -3.65 -10.44 -19.47
CA TRP A 25 -3.17 -10.30 -18.09
C TRP A 25 -3.19 -11.61 -17.31
N GLU A 26 -4.28 -12.38 -17.38
CA GLU A 26 -4.38 -13.66 -16.66
C GLU A 26 -3.39 -14.70 -17.19
N LYS A 27 -3.13 -14.72 -18.50
CA LYS A 27 -2.10 -15.58 -19.10
C LYS A 27 -0.70 -15.25 -18.56
N ASP A 28 -0.40 -13.97 -18.46
CA ASP A 28 0.89 -13.47 -17.97
C ASP A 28 1.10 -13.76 -16.48
N ILE A 29 0.08 -13.47 -15.66
CA ILE A 29 0.07 -13.80 -14.24
C ILE A 29 0.24 -15.30 -14.06
N LYS A 30 -0.56 -16.13 -14.76
CA LYS A 30 -0.43 -17.58 -14.70
C LYS A 30 0.99 -18.04 -15.04
N LYS A 31 1.57 -17.54 -16.13
CA LYS A 31 2.95 -17.87 -16.52
C LYS A 31 3.96 -17.49 -15.42
N ALA A 32 3.85 -16.29 -14.85
CA ALA A 32 4.76 -15.81 -13.81
C ALA A 32 4.70 -16.66 -12.53
N TYR A 33 3.49 -17.02 -12.10
CA TYR A 33 3.28 -17.75 -10.85
C TYR A 33 3.40 -19.27 -11.00
N ASP A 34 3.11 -19.85 -12.17
CA ASP A 34 3.43 -21.26 -12.47
C ASP A 34 4.94 -21.49 -12.42
N ILE A 35 5.73 -20.53 -12.92
CA ILE A 35 7.20 -20.60 -12.83
C ILE A 35 7.64 -20.54 -11.36
N ALA A 36 7.07 -19.63 -10.58
CA ALA A 36 7.38 -19.54 -9.15
C ALA A 36 7.08 -20.88 -8.46
N GLU A 37 5.87 -21.41 -8.61
CA GLU A 37 5.44 -22.67 -7.98
C GLU A 37 6.35 -23.86 -8.35
N ASN A 38 6.71 -24.00 -9.63
CA ASN A 38 7.50 -25.14 -10.10
C ASN A 38 9.03 -24.97 -9.94
N GLN A 39 9.54 -23.74 -9.83
CA GLN A 39 10.99 -23.45 -9.91
C GLN A 39 11.54 -22.73 -8.67
N LEU A 40 10.72 -22.48 -7.64
CA LEU A 40 11.11 -21.91 -6.35
C LEU A 40 12.38 -22.54 -5.72
N PRO A 41 12.69 -23.85 -5.87
CA PRO A 41 13.95 -24.41 -5.35
C PRO A 41 15.22 -23.98 -6.11
N HIS A 42 15.12 -23.45 -7.34
CA HIS A 42 16.26 -23.28 -8.25
C HIS A 42 16.41 -21.88 -8.87
N LEU A 43 15.56 -20.92 -8.50
CA LEU A 43 15.61 -19.55 -9.02
C LEU A 43 16.81 -18.77 -8.48
N THR A 44 17.95 -18.86 -9.17
CA THR A 44 19.13 -17.99 -8.97
C THR A 44 19.05 -16.66 -9.71
N MET A 45 17.89 -16.30 -10.28
CA MET A 45 17.74 -15.24 -11.28
C MET A 45 17.11 -13.97 -10.72
N VAL A 46 17.95 -13.04 -10.26
CA VAL A 46 17.65 -11.61 -10.33
C VAL A 46 18.96 -10.93 -10.67
N GLY A 47 19.06 -10.32 -11.86
CA GLY A 47 20.17 -9.43 -12.16
C GLY A 47 20.24 -8.36 -11.07
N LYS A 48 21.44 -8.02 -10.60
CA LYS A 48 21.60 -6.94 -9.61
C LYS A 48 20.78 -5.74 -10.09
N PRO A 49 19.94 -5.11 -9.25
CA PRO A 49 19.31 -3.86 -9.61
C PRO A 49 20.42 -2.82 -9.73
N GLU A 50 21.04 -2.78 -10.89
CA GLU A 50 22.04 -1.81 -11.25
C GLU A 50 21.30 -0.47 -11.30
N HIS A 51 21.60 0.40 -10.34
CA HIS A 51 21.23 1.83 -10.29
C HIS A 51 19.88 2.21 -9.69
N PHE A 52 19.47 1.65 -8.54
CA PHE A 52 18.64 2.44 -7.62
C PHE A 52 19.55 3.44 -6.88
N PRO A 53 19.43 4.77 -7.10
CA PRO A 53 20.32 5.73 -6.47
C PRO A 53 20.06 5.77 -4.96
N LYS A 54 21.07 5.42 -4.15
CA LYS A 54 21.03 5.43 -2.67
C LYS A 54 20.72 6.82 -2.02
N GLN A 55 20.52 7.87 -2.81
CA GLN A 55 20.39 9.25 -2.34
C GLN A 55 18.93 9.75 -2.17
N MET A 56 17.90 8.90 -2.34
CA MET A 56 16.49 9.32 -2.25
C MET A 56 15.72 8.84 -1.01
N ASN A 57 16.38 8.23 -0.02
CA ASN A 57 15.70 7.56 1.10
C ASN A 57 14.64 8.45 1.81
N GLY A 58 14.96 9.72 2.12
CA GLY A 58 14.01 10.59 2.84
C GLY A 58 12.76 11.01 2.06
N THR A 59 12.84 11.14 0.72
CA THR A 59 11.66 11.48 -0.11
C THR A 59 10.76 10.25 -0.31
N ILE A 60 11.37 9.07 -0.42
CA ILE A 60 10.66 7.80 -0.58
C ILE A 60 9.82 7.50 0.67
N ASP A 61 10.36 7.75 1.87
CA ASP A 61 9.63 7.51 3.12
C ASP A 61 8.36 8.38 3.23
N ILE A 62 8.43 9.67 2.89
CA ILE A 62 7.27 10.57 2.91
C ILE A 62 6.21 10.12 1.90
N TYR A 63 6.63 9.70 0.71
CA TYR A 63 5.74 9.16 -0.30
C TYR A 63 5.06 7.88 0.19
N LEU A 64 5.82 6.95 0.77
CA LEU A 64 5.32 5.70 1.34
C LEU A 64 4.32 5.95 2.47
N GLU A 65 4.59 6.86 3.40
CA GLU A 65 3.67 7.16 4.52
C GLU A 65 2.35 7.80 4.04
N ARG A 66 2.41 8.68 3.04
CA ARG A 66 1.19 9.19 2.42
C ARG A 66 0.43 8.08 1.71
N TYR A 67 1.14 7.27 0.94
CA TYR A 67 0.56 6.16 0.21
C TYR A 67 -0.12 5.16 1.15
N LYS A 68 0.49 4.91 2.31
CA LYS A 68 -0.10 4.15 3.41
C LYS A 68 -1.41 4.78 3.91
N THR A 69 -1.43 6.10 4.10
CA THR A 69 -2.62 6.84 4.53
C THR A 69 -3.76 6.73 3.51
N ASP A 70 -3.44 6.87 2.23
CA ASP A 70 -4.40 6.76 1.12
C ASP A 70 -5.01 5.34 1.06
N ILE A 71 -4.17 4.30 1.21
CA ILE A 71 -4.63 2.91 1.31
C ILE A 71 -5.54 2.73 2.52
N LEU A 72 -5.11 3.20 3.69
CA LEU A 72 -5.84 3.01 4.93
C LEU A 72 -7.22 3.69 4.88
N ASN A 73 -7.28 4.93 4.39
CA ASN A 73 -8.55 5.65 4.24
C ASN A 73 -9.50 4.93 3.29
N LEU A 74 -9.00 4.41 2.17
CA LEU A 74 -9.81 3.60 1.26
C LEU A 74 -10.30 2.32 1.93
N GLN A 75 -9.45 1.65 2.72
CA GLN A 75 -9.83 0.43 3.44
C GLN A 75 -10.91 0.69 4.50
N ILE A 76 -10.79 1.77 5.29
CA ILE A 76 -11.80 2.18 6.28
C ILE A 76 -13.14 2.47 5.60
N GLU A 77 -13.13 3.27 4.52
CA GLU A 77 -14.34 3.61 3.76
C GLU A 77 -14.99 2.35 3.18
N SER A 78 -14.18 1.48 2.57
CA SER A 78 -14.61 0.21 1.99
C SER A 78 -15.22 -0.72 3.03
N ARG A 79 -14.58 -0.87 4.20
CA ARG A 79 -15.08 -1.65 5.33
C ARG A 79 -16.42 -1.14 5.81
N ARG A 80 -16.51 0.15 6.12
CA ARG A 80 -17.74 0.77 6.66
C ARG A 80 -18.93 0.53 5.74
N LYS A 81 -18.76 0.77 4.44
CA LYS A 81 -19.84 0.55 3.45
C LYS A 81 -20.16 -0.92 3.25
N THR A 82 -19.15 -1.79 3.24
CA THR A 82 -19.34 -3.24 3.07
C THR A 82 -20.06 -3.84 4.27
N ILE A 83 -19.64 -3.56 5.50
CA ILE A 83 -20.26 -4.05 6.74
C ILE A 83 -21.73 -3.63 6.79
N THR A 84 -22.01 -2.36 6.50
CA THR A 84 -23.38 -1.83 6.49
C THR A 84 -24.26 -2.66 5.54
N ARG A 85 -23.79 -2.94 4.32
CA ARG A 85 -24.56 -3.70 3.32
C ARG A 85 -24.65 -5.20 3.61
N LEU A 86 -23.60 -5.80 4.14
CA LEU A 86 -23.66 -7.19 4.63
C LEU A 86 -24.73 -7.35 5.70
N ALA A 87 -24.93 -6.35 6.55
CA ALA A 87 -25.92 -6.38 7.62
C ALA A 87 -27.36 -6.03 7.17
N THR A 88 -27.55 -5.29 6.06
CA THR A 88 -28.85 -4.66 5.75
C THR A 88 -29.45 -5.04 4.39
N ASP A 89 -28.65 -5.53 3.43
CA ASP A 89 -29.02 -5.54 2.01
C ASP A 89 -29.03 -6.94 1.39
N ASP A 90 -28.94 -8.01 2.18
CA ASP A 90 -28.78 -9.39 1.71
C ASP A 90 -27.64 -9.53 0.69
N PHE A 91 -26.58 -8.73 0.84
CA PHE A 91 -25.50 -8.65 -0.14
C PHE A 91 -24.88 -10.02 -0.42
N ALA A 92 -24.66 -10.81 0.63
CA ALA A 92 -24.16 -12.16 0.52
C ALA A 92 -25.04 -13.06 -0.35
N GLU A 93 -26.34 -13.09 -0.06
CA GLU A 93 -27.33 -13.89 -0.78
C GLU A 93 -27.48 -13.45 -2.24
N LYS A 94 -27.54 -12.13 -2.49
CA LYS A 94 -27.64 -11.61 -3.86
C LYS A 94 -26.41 -11.95 -4.68
N TRP A 95 -25.22 -11.84 -4.11
CA TRP A 95 -23.98 -12.22 -4.80
C TRP A 95 -23.87 -13.72 -5.07
N THR A 96 -24.24 -14.56 -4.09
CA THR A 96 -24.23 -16.02 -4.27
C THR A 96 -25.29 -16.49 -5.27
N GLY A 97 -26.43 -15.78 -5.34
CA GLY A 97 -27.52 -16.03 -6.28
C GLY A 97 -27.23 -15.67 -7.74
N LEU A 98 -26.22 -14.82 -8.01
CA LEU A 98 -25.80 -14.52 -9.39
C LEU A 98 -25.30 -15.77 -10.12
N LEU A 99 -25.45 -15.79 -11.44
CA LEU A 99 -24.79 -16.79 -12.28
C LEU A 99 -23.28 -16.50 -12.36
N PRO A 100 -22.43 -17.52 -12.59
CA PRO A 100 -20.99 -17.31 -12.75
C PRO A 100 -20.63 -16.23 -13.79
N ARG A 101 -21.36 -16.19 -14.91
CA ARG A 101 -21.16 -15.20 -15.98
C ARG A 101 -21.43 -13.76 -15.51
N GLU A 102 -22.44 -13.56 -14.67
CA GLU A 102 -22.81 -12.23 -14.14
C GLU A 102 -21.77 -11.75 -13.14
N ARG A 103 -21.32 -12.62 -12.22
CA ARG A 103 -20.19 -12.31 -11.32
C ARG A 103 -18.94 -11.92 -12.11
N GLN A 104 -18.59 -12.71 -13.12
CA GLN A 104 -17.43 -12.44 -13.98
C GLN A 104 -17.52 -11.07 -14.66
N GLN A 105 -18.71 -10.64 -15.07
CA GLN A 105 -18.92 -9.31 -15.66
C GLN A 105 -18.67 -8.19 -14.64
N HIS A 106 -19.19 -8.31 -13.41
CA HIS A 106 -18.92 -7.33 -12.35
C HIS A 106 -17.43 -7.28 -11.98
N ILE A 107 -16.78 -8.44 -11.88
CA ILE A 107 -15.34 -8.53 -11.58
C ILE A 107 -14.51 -7.90 -12.69
N LEU A 108 -14.84 -8.15 -13.96
CA LEU A 108 -14.16 -7.55 -15.09
C LEU A 108 -14.30 -6.03 -15.10
N GLU A 109 -15.50 -5.50 -14.82
CA GLU A 109 -15.73 -4.06 -14.69
C GLU A 109 -14.89 -3.44 -13.56
N ALA A 110 -14.85 -4.10 -12.40
CA ALA A 110 -14.07 -3.64 -11.25
C ALA A 110 -12.57 -3.59 -11.53
N ILE A 111 -12.04 -4.64 -12.18
CA ILE A 111 -10.64 -4.71 -12.58
C ILE A 111 -10.32 -3.63 -13.62
N TYR A 112 -11.18 -3.45 -14.62
CA TYR A 112 -11.01 -2.45 -15.66
C TYR A 112 -10.99 -1.02 -15.08
N THR A 113 -11.97 -0.69 -14.24
CA THR A 113 -12.07 0.63 -13.59
C THR A 113 -10.89 0.89 -12.65
N ALA A 114 -10.48 -0.09 -11.85
CA ALA A 114 -9.30 0.04 -10.99
C ALA A 114 -8.00 0.23 -11.80
N SER A 115 -7.84 -0.50 -12.90
CA SER A 115 -6.67 -0.38 -13.80
C SER A 115 -6.62 0.95 -14.54
N SER A 116 -7.77 1.61 -14.68
CA SER A 116 -7.91 2.92 -15.33
C SER A 116 -7.84 4.08 -14.32
N ALA A 117 -7.70 3.80 -13.01
CA ALA A 117 -7.68 4.84 -11.99
C ALA A 117 -6.38 5.68 -11.98
N GLY A 118 -5.32 5.22 -12.65
CA GLY A 118 -4.05 5.93 -12.78
C GLY A 118 -3.11 5.24 -13.77
N VAL A 119 -2.06 5.96 -14.17
CA VAL A 119 -1.10 5.52 -15.20
C VAL A 119 -0.39 4.22 -14.85
N ASP A 120 -0.15 3.98 -13.55
CA ASP A 120 0.62 2.84 -13.05
C ASP A 120 -0.25 1.72 -12.47
N PHE A 121 -1.56 1.94 -12.30
CA PHE A 121 -2.45 0.97 -11.66
C PHE A 121 -2.51 -0.35 -12.41
N GLU A 122 -2.56 -0.30 -13.73
CA GLU A 122 -2.57 -1.51 -14.55
C GLU A 122 -1.31 -2.37 -14.30
N ALA A 123 -0.13 -1.77 -14.17
CA ALA A 123 1.11 -2.50 -13.94
C ALA A 123 1.14 -3.23 -12.58
N ARG A 124 0.34 -2.79 -11.60
CA ARG A 124 0.25 -3.43 -10.27
C ARG A 124 -0.45 -4.78 -10.31
N ARG A 125 -1.21 -5.08 -11.36
CA ARG A 125 -1.89 -6.37 -11.57
C ARG A 125 -0.94 -7.56 -11.52
N LYS A 126 0.32 -7.38 -11.96
CA LYS A 126 1.32 -8.46 -11.94
C LYS A 126 1.60 -9.03 -10.55
N TRP A 127 1.28 -8.29 -9.50
CA TRP A 127 1.46 -8.72 -8.11
C TRP A 127 0.20 -9.32 -7.48
N CYS A 128 -0.90 -9.41 -8.21
CA CYS A 128 -2.23 -9.74 -7.68
C CYS A 128 -2.80 -11.02 -8.32
N PRO A 129 -2.19 -12.21 -8.10
CA PRO A 129 -2.65 -13.45 -8.70
C PRO A 129 -4.06 -13.89 -8.24
N GLU A 130 -4.58 -13.29 -7.17
CA GLU A 130 -5.92 -13.54 -6.65
C GLU A 130 -7.00 -12.89 -7.52
N LEU A 131 -6.65 -11.85 -8.26
CA LEU A 131 -7.59 -11.01 -9.02
C LEU A 131 -7.78 -11.50 -10.45
N THR A 132 -8.18 -12.76 -10.59
CA THR A 132 -8.60 -13.32 -11.89
C THR A 132 -10.13 -13.33 -11.98
N VAL A 133 -10.67 -12.98 -13.14
CA VAL A 133 -12.11 -13.01 -13.43
C VAL A 133 -12.64 -14.42 -13.23
N LYS A 134 -11.90 -15.43 -13.71
CA LYS A 134 -12.25 -16.83 -13.49
C LYS A 134 -12.22 -17.20 -12.01
N GLY A 135 -11.12 -16.94 -11.31
CA GLY A 135 -10.94 -17.36 -9.92
C GLY A 135 -11.96 -16.74 -8.96
N LEU A 136 -12.28 -15.45 -9.12
CA LEU A 136 -13.27 -14.77 -8.28
C LEU A 136 -14.73 -15.04 -8.71
N GLY A 137 -14.97 -15.33 -10.00
CA GLY A 137 -16.33 -15.48 -10.54
C GLY A 137 -16.87 -16.90 -10.52
N GLU A 138 -15.99 -17.91 -10.57
CA GLU A 138 -16.37 -19.33 -10.64
C GLU A 138 -17.04 -19.79 -9.34
N LYS A 139 -16.46 -19.44 -8.19
CA LYS A 139 -17.04 -19.70 -6.87
C LYS A 139 -17.41 -18.37 -6.20
N PRO A 140 -18.66 -18.15 -5.80
CA PRO A 140 -19.05 -16.90 -5.14
C PRO A 140 -18.25 -16.65 -3.86
N GLN A 141 -17.86 -17.72 -3.16
CA GLN A 141 -17.07 -17.65 -1.92
C GLN A 141 -15.68 -17.04 -2.13
N SER A 142 -15.05 -17.20 -3.30
CA SER A 142 -13.69 -16.70 -3.53
C SER A 142 -13.60 -15.18 -3.47
N PHE A 143 -14.65 -14.47 -3.88
CA PHE A 143 -14.76 -13.04 -3.66
C PHE A 143 -14.92 -12.70 -2.17
N PHE A 144 -15.80 -13.42 -1.45
CA PHE A 144 -16.02 -13.16 -0.04
C PHE A 144 -14.80 -13.45 0.82
N ASP A 145 -14.02 -14.50 0.51
CA ASP A 145 -12.78 -14.78 1.23
C ASP A 145 -11.82 -13.59 1.16
N LEU A 146 -11.71 -12.96 -0.01
CA LEU A 146 -10.87 -11.78 -0.21
C LEU A 146 -11.46 -10.51 0.44
N LEU A 147 -12.78 -10.33 0.33
CA LEU A 147 -13.49 -9.21 0.95
C LEU A 147 -13.43 -9.28 2.48
N MET A 148 -13.54 -10.48 3.05
CA MET A 148 -13.52 -10.69 4.49
C MET A 148 -12.15 -10.40 5.10
N VAL A 149 -11.05 -10.61 4.36
CA VAL A 149 -9.73 -10.11 4.79
C VAL A 149 -9.79 -8.61 5.04
N LEU A 150 -10.37 -7.85 4.10
CA LEU A 150 -10.52 -6.40 4.25
C LEU A 150 -11.45 -6.03 5.40
N VAL A 151 -12.63 -6.65 5.50
CA VAL A 151 -13.67 -6.39 6.51
C VAL A 151 -13.19 -6.67 7.93
N LEU A 152 -12.42 -7.75 8.13
CA LEU A 152 -11.89 -8.15 9.43
C LEU A 152 -10.60 -7.43 9.83
N GLY A 153 -10.08 -6.57 8.95
CA GLY A 153 -8.89 -5.78 9.20
C GLY A 153 -9.09 -4.67 10.23
N ASP A 154 -7.99 -4.22 10.84
CA ASP A 154 -7.99 -3.17 11.87
C ASP A 154 -8.14 -1.77 11.26
N ASP A 155 -8.93 -0.90 11.91
CA ASP A 155 -9.22 0.48 11.51
C ASP A 155 -8.08 1.49 11.62
N GLY A 156 -6.86 1.08 11.94
CA GLY A 156 -5.74 1.91 11.50
C GLY A 156 -4.44 1.23 11.21
N GLU A 157 -4.49 -0.06 10.94
CA GLU A 157 -3.39 -0.70 10.26
C GLU A 157 -3.81 -1.09 8.85
N ILE A 158 -2.87 -0.98 7.91
CA ILE A 158 -3.12 -1.43 6.56
C ILE A 158 -3.31 -2.92 6.58
N THR A 159 -4.45 -3.34 6.07
CA THR A 159 -4.78 -4.74 5.92
C THR A 159 -4.13 -5.25 4.65
N HIS A 160 -3.12 -6.11 4.80
CA HIS A 160 -2.47 -6.79 3.69
C HIS A 160 -3.23 -8.07 3.33
N PHE A 161 -3.24 -8.42 2.04
CA PHE A 161 -3.90 -9.64 1.55
C PHE A 161 -2.89 -10.78 1.45
N PRO A 162 -2.82 -11.76 2.35
CA PRO A 162 -1.78 -12.79 2.27
C PRO A 162 -1.95 -13.67 1.03
N ASN A 163 -0.85 -14.05 0.38
CA ASN A 163 -0.85 -15.08 -0.66
C ASN A 163 0.45 -15.89 -0.60
N PRO A 164 0.39 -17.22 -0.38
CA PRO A 164 1.58 -18.04 -0.21
C PRO A 164 2.60 -17.91 -1.36
N LEU A 165 2.16 -17.79 -2.61
CA LEU A 165 3.07 -17.67 -3.75
C LEU A 165 3.76 -16.31 -3.76
N VAL A 166 3.01 -15.24 -3.44
CA VAL A 166 3.55 -13.88 -3.36
C VAL A 166 4.50 -13.73 -2.18
N GLU A 167 4.16 -14.26 -1.01
CA GLU A 167 5.04 -14.26 0.18
C GLU A 167 6.32 -15.06 -0.09
N SER A 168 6.22 -16.21 -0.77
CA SER A 168 7.38 -17.00 -1.18
C SER A 168 8.29 -16.18 -2.12
N LEU A 169 7.69 -15.48 -3.09
CA LEU A 169 8.40 -14.58 -3.99
C LEU A 169 9.09 -13.43 -3.22
N TRP A 170 8.40 -12.80 -2.28
CA TRP A 170 8.99 -11.74 -1.44
C TRP A 170 10.11 -12.26 -0.54
N SER A 171 10.00 -13.48 -0.01
CA SER A 171 11.05 -14.11 0.78
C SER A 171 12.32 -14.34 -0.05
N LEU A 172 12.16 -14.87 -1.28
CA LEU A 172 13.26 -15.00 -2.22
C LEU A 172 13.89 -13.64 -2.55
N LEU A 173 13.08 -12.63 -2.85
CA LEU A 173 13.54 -11.28 -3.16
C LEU A 173 14.17 -10.59 -1.94
N GLY A 174 13.68 -10.80 -0.72
CA GLY A 174 14.11 -10.16 0.51
C GLY A 174 15.58 -10.38 0.87
N SER A 175 16.14 -11.50 0.43
CA SER A 175 17.58 -11.76 0.58
C SER A 175 18.47 -10.90 -0.34
N ARG A 176 17.90 -10.24 -1.37
CA ARG A 176 18.64 -9.61 -2.47
C ARG A 176 18.18 -8.20 -2.86
N ALA A 177 16.92 -7.87 -2.63
CA ALA A 177 16.29 -6.61 -3.04
C ALA A 177 16.32 -5.58 -1.91
N ASP A 178 16.20 -4.31 -2.30
CA ASP A 178 16.05 -3.20 -1.37
C ASP A 178 14.77 -3.40 -0.53
N PRO A 179 14.84 -3.37 0.82
CA PRO A 179 13.66 -3.43 1.68
C PRO A 179 12.59 -2.39 1.33
N LEU A 180 12.99 -1.20 0.86
CA LEU A 180 12.05 -0.15 0.44
C LEU A 180 11.28 -0.54 -0.82
N LEU A 181 11.94 -1.20 -1.78
CA LEU A 181 11.28 -1.71 -2.98
C LEU A 181 10.24 -2.78 -2.63
N ILE A 182 10.59 -3.69 -1.72
CA ILE A 182 9.64 -4.73 -1.26
C ILE A 182 8.46 -4.08 -0.53
N ALA A 183 8.72 -3.09 0.33
CA ALA A 183 7.67 -2.35 1.02
C ALA A 183 6.73 -1.64 0.01
N GLN A 184 7.28 -0.97 -1.00
CA GLN A 184 6.50 -0.35 -2.07
C GLN A 184 5.65 -1.38 -2.82
N MET A 185 6.24 -2.50 -3.25
CA MET A 185 5.51 -3.57 -3.96
C MET A 185 4.37 -4.16 -3.11
N LYS A 186 4.58 -4.32 -1.80
CA LYS A 186 3.53 -4.75 -0.86
C LYS A 186 2.39 -3.74 -0.80
N LEU A 187 2.69 -2.44 -0.73
CA LEU A 187 1.68 -1.39 -0.73
C LEU A 187 0.95 -1.29 -2.08
N ASP A 188 1.66 -1.34 -3.20
CA ASP A 188 1.07 -1.34 -4.55
C ASP A 188 0.05 -2.47 -4.72
N ARG A 189 0.44 -3.67 -4.30
CA ARG A 189 -0.42 -4.85 -4.32
C ARG A 189 -1.64 -4.66 -3.42
N THR A 190 -1.43 -4.28 -2.16
CA THR A 190 -2.54 -4.05 -1.21
C THR A 190 -3.51 -3.00 -1.73
N PHE A 191 -2.98 -1.93 -2.30
CA PHE A 191 -3.79 -0.83 -2.81
C PHE A 191 -4.61 -1.24 -4.02
N PHE A 192 -3.99 -1.94 -4.98
CA PHE A 192 -4.67 -2.40 -6.18
C PHE A 192 -5.80 -3.38 -5.82
N ILE A 193 -5.55 -4.34 -4.91
CA ILE A 193 -6.59 -5.27 -4.43
C ILE A 193 -7.73 -4.50 -3.74
N THR A 194 -7.40 -3.58 -2.83
CA THR A 194 -8.42 -2.76 -2.15
C THR A 194 -9.27 -1.97 -3.15
N MET A 195 -8.64 -1.35 -4.15
CA MET A 195 -9.34 -0.62 -5.21
C MET A 195 -10.25 -1.53 -6.04
N VAL A 196 -9.81 -2.73 -6.42
CA VAL A 196 -10.66 -3.69 -7.14
C VAL A 196 -11.87 -4.12 -6.30
N LEU A 197 -11.67 -4.42 -5.01
CA LEU A 197 -12.77 -4.76 -4.10
C LEU A 197 -13.77 -3.62 -3.96
N TRP A 198 -13.28 -2.39 -3.81
CA TRP A 198 -14.11 -1.19 -3.75
C TRP A 198 -14.91 -0.96 -5.04
N ARG A 199 -14.25 -1.07 -6.20
CA ARG A 199 -14.91 -0.92 -7.50
C ARG A 199 -15.92 -2.02 -7.78
N LEU A 200 -15.65 -3.24 -7.32
CA LEU A 200 -16.59 -4.36 -7.41
C LEU A 200 -17.83 -4.10 -6.57
N TYR A 201 -17.66 -3.61 -5.35
CA TYR A 201 -18.76 -3.16 -4.50
C TYR A 201 -19.63 -2.11 -5.21
N LEU A 202 -19.01 -1.07 -5.78
CA LEU A 202 -19.75 -0.02 -6.50
C LEU A 202 -20.49 -0.57 -7.73
N ALA A 203 -19.80 -1.37 -8.55
CA ALA A 203 -20.35 -1.97 -9.76
C ALA A 203 -21.52 -2.92 -9.45
N PHE A 204 -21.43 -3.71 -8.37
CA PHE A 204 -22.50 -4.62 -7.96
C PHE A 204 -23.76 -3.86 -7.52
N HIS A 205 -23.59 -2.79 -6.75
CA HIS A 205 -24.72 -1.98 -6.27
C HIS A 205 -25.19 -0.91 -7.27
N ASN A 206 -24.64 -0.88 -8.49
CA ASN A 206 -24.87 0.18 -9.48
C ASN A 206 -24.70 1.59 -8.91
N LEU A 207 -23.76 1.74 -7.97
CA LEU A 207 -23.44 3.04 -7.38
C LEU A 207 -22.55 3.81 -8.35
N PRO A 208 -22.72 5.14 -8.42
CA PRO A 208 -21.81 5.94 -9.21
C PRO A 208 -20.38 5.70 -8.72
N ASP A 209 -19.46 5.66 -9.67
CA ASP A 209 -18.06 5.87 -9.37
C ASP A 209 -17.89 7.32 -8.92
N GLU A 210 -18.18 7.57 -7.65
CA GLU A 210 -17.58 8.67 -6.94
C GLU A 210 -16.09 8.36 -7.01
N LEU A 211 -15.42 8.95 -8.00
CA LEU A 211 -13.98 8.89 -8.14
C LEU A 211 -13.46 9.07 -6.73
N TYR A 212 -12.86 8.02 -6.18
CA TYR A 212 -12.12 8.14 -4.95
C TYR A 212 -10.96 9.07 -5.31
N ARG A 213 -11.22 10.37 -5.23
CA ARG A 213 -10.28 11.40 -5.59
C ARG A 213 -9.34 11.44 -4.42
N PHE A 214 -8.16 10.86 -4.61
CA PHE A 214 -7.01 11.22 -3.80
C PHE A 214 -6.96 12.74 -3.83
N GLU A 215 -7.13 13.37 -2.66
CA GLU A 215 -7.03 14.81 -2.57
C GLU A 215 -5.72 15.21 -3.23
N GLU A 216 -5.82 15.96 -4.34
CA GLU A 216 -4.64 16.38 -5.07
C GLU A 216 -3.66 17.03 -4.09
N ILE A 217 -2.38 16.73 -4.28
CA ILE A 217 -1.23 17.01 -3.42
C ILE A 217 -1.01 18.54 -3.21
N GLY A 218 -1.96 19.22 -2.57
CA GLY A 218 -2.12 20.67 -2.65
C GLY A 218 -1.55 21.43 -1.47
N SER A 219 -1.94 21.09 -0.24
CA SER A 219 -1.67 21.92 0.95
C SER A 219 -0.92 21.21 2.08
N ALA A 220 -1.40 20.07 2.58
CA ALA A 220 -0.78 19.36 3.71
C ALA A 220 0.66 18.90 3.41
N ASP A 221 0.89 18.51 2.16
CA ASP A 221 2.17 18.09 1.66
C ASP A 221 3.15 19.26 1.46
N LYS A 222 2.68 20.49 1.21
CA LYS A 222 3.55 21.69 1.26
C LYS A 222 4.10 21.91 2.67
N GLN A 223 3.27 21.75 3.71
CA GLN A 223 3.69 21.91 5.10
C GLN A 223 4.64 20.79 5.54
N LEU A 224 4.28 19.52 5.27
CA LEU A 224 5.12 18.36 5.63
C LEU A 224 6.50 18.40 4.92
N ARG A 225 6.53 18.86 3.67
CA ARG A 225 7.80 19.06 2.92
C ARG A 225 8.63 20.21 3.47
N SER A 226 7.98 21.24 4.01
CA SER A 226 8.70 22.37 4.58
C SER A 226 9.42 22.01 5.89
N THR A 227 8.91 21.03 6.63
CA THR A 227 9.44 20.59 7.91
C THR A 227 10.45 19.44 7.81
N LEU A 228 10.34 18.57 6.81
CA LEU A 228 11.17 17.36 6.73
C LEU A 228 12.39 17.43 5.81
N LEU A 229 12.40 18.31 4.80
CA LEU A 229 13.49 18.39 3.84
C LEU A 229 14.41 19.58 4.15
N ASN A 230 15.73 19.33 4.19
CA ASN A 230 16.70 20.44 4.22
C ASN A 230 16.71 21.19 2.88
N ASP A 231 17.31 22.39 2.85
CA ASP A 231 17.27 23.26 1.66
C ASP A 231 17.84 22.60 0.39
N LYS A 232 18.84 21.73 0.53
CA LYS A 232 19.43 21.00 -0.60
C LYS A 232 18.47 19.94 -1.13
N GLU A 233 17.87 19.14 -0.25
CA GLU A 233 16.87 18.14 -0.60
C GLU A 233 15.62 18.77 -1.22
N ARG A 234 15.17 19.91 -0.68
CA ARG A 234 14.04 20.67 -1.21
C ARG A 234 14.29 21.12 -2.65
N LYS A 235 15.47 21.66 -2.95
CA LYS A 235 15.84 22.07 -4.32
C LYS A 235 15.90 20.88 -5.28
N THR A 236 16.49 19.76 -4.85
CA THR A 236 16.54 18.51 -5.66
C THR A 236 15.13 17.99 -5.94
N TYR A 237 14.29 17.92 -4.91
CA TYR A 237 12.89 17.49 -5.04
C TYR A 237 12.10 18.39 -5.99
N GLU A 238 12.22 19.71 -5.85
CA GLU A 238 11.55 20.66 -6.75
C GLU A 238 12.01 20.52 -8.19
N GLN A 239 13.29 20.26 -8.43
CA GLN A 239 13.81 19.97 -9.77
C GLN A 239 13.22 18.67 -10.33
N VAL A 240 13.21 17.59 -9.55
CA VAL A 240 12.60 16.31 -9.97
C VAL A 240 11.11 16.48 -10.25
N ARG A 241 10.37 17.15 -9.37
CA ARG A 241 8.95 17.44 -9.54
C ARG A 241 8.67 18.30 -10.77
N ARG A 242 9.48 19.34 -11.03
CA ARG A 242 9.35 20.16 -12.24
C ARG A 242 9.61 19.34 -13.49
N LYS A 243 10.60 18.45 -13.47
CA LYS A 243 10.89 17.53 -14.58
C LYS A 243 9.77 16.51 -14.79
N LEU A 244 9.24 15.89 -13.73
CA LEU A 244 8.10 14.98 -13.81
C LEU A 244 6.85 15.69 -14.33
N LYS A 245 6.52 16.87 -13.80
CA LYS A 245 5.41 17.68 -14.31
C LYS A 245 5.63 18.12 -15.76
N ALA A 246 6.86 18.41 -16.17
CA ALA A 246 7.16 18.75 -17.56
C ALA A 246 7.05 17.51 -18.47
N ALA A 247 7.45 16.32 -18.00
CA ALA A 247 7.26 15.06 -18.71
C ALA A 247 5.78 14.72 -18.84
N GLU A 248 5.01 14.78 -17.75
CA GLU A 248 3.55 14.61 -17.75
C GLU A 248 2.85 15.65 -18.62
N ALA A 249 3.25 16.92 -18.55
CA ALA A 249 2.71 17.96 -19.41
C ALA A 249 3.05 17.72 -20.88
N GLY A 250 4.26 17.23 -21.17
CA GLY A 250 4.66 16.78 -22.50
C GLY A 250 3.87 15.56 -22.98
N GLU A 251 3.47 14.67 -22.09
CA GLU A 251 2.55 13.56 -22.40
C GLU A 251 1.12 14.06 -22.64
N ARG A 252 0.63 15.03 -21.87
CA ARG A 252 -0.68 15.65 -22.11
C ARG A 252 -0.70 16.47 -23.40
N ASN A 253 0.40 17.14 -23.71
CA ASN A 253 0.57 17.94 -24.91
C ASN A 253 1.23 17.11 -26.01
N ARG A 254 0.45 16.25 -26.67
CA ARG A 254 0.91 15.47 -27.82
C ARG A 254 0.11 15.77 -29.06
N CYS A 255 0.74 15.58 -30.21
CA CYS A 255 0.08 15.68 -31.51
C CYS A 255 -1.01 14.61 -31.60
N TRP A 256 -2.26 15.02 -31.83
CA TRP A 256 -3.39 14.11 -32.05
C TRP A 256 -3.27 13.36 -33.38
N GLY A 257 -2.48 13.85 -34.35
CA GLY A 257 -2.28 13.14 -35.61
C GLY A 257 -1.19 12.06 -35.56
N CYS A 258 -0.10 12.30 -34.83
CA CYS A 258 1.07 11.40 -34.86
C CYS A 258 1.54 10.92 -33.48
N GLY A 259 0.87 11.31 -32.40
CA GLY A 259 1.22 10.93 -31.03
C GLY A 259 2.47 11.61 -30.46
N LYS A 260 3.23 12.36 -31.27
CA LYS A 260 4.50 12.96 -30.85
C LYS A 260 4.28 13.99 -29.72
N PRO A 261 4.91 13.81 -28.53
CA PRO A 261 4.82 14.73 -27.41
C PRO A 261 5.57 16.04 -27.67
N GLU A 262 5.22 17.10 -26.95
CA GLU A 262 5.84 18.43 -27.05
C GLU A 262 7.37 18.38 -26.94
N ALA A 263 7.86 17.52 -26.04
CA ALA A 263 9.28 17.36 -25.76
C ALA A 263 10.11 16.85 -26.95
N LEU A 264 9.48 16.24 -27.96
CA LEU A 264 10.14 15.74 -29.17
C LEU A 264 9.95 16.66 -30.39
N LEU A 265 9.32 17.83 -30.20
CA LEU A 265 9.23 18.86 -31.23
C LEU A 265 10.46 19.76 -31.20
N PRO A 266 10.88 20.32 -32.36
CA PRO A 266 11.88 21.38 -32.38
C PRO A 266 11.45 22.53 -31.45
N SER A 267 12.39 23.15 -30.74
CA SER A 267 12.11 24.17 -29.71
C SER A 267 11.30 25.38 -30.22
N GLU A 268 11.29 25.63 -31.52
CA GLU A 268 10.53 26.70 -32.16
C GLU A 268 9.12 26.28 -32.62
N THR A 269 8.80 24.99 -32.54
CA THR A 269 7.51 24.45 -33.02
C THR A 269 6.46 24.53 -31.93
N VAL A 270 5.43 25.35 -32.15
CA VAL A 270 4.27 25.44 -31.26
C VAL A 270 3.14 24.56 -31.81
N PHE A 271 2.47 23.81 -30.93
CA PHE A 271 1.29 23.05 -31.32
C PHE A 271 0.19 23.93 -31.92
N GLN A 272 -0.33 23.49 -33.06
CA GLN A 272 -1.52 24.07 -33.68
C GLN A 272 -2.77 23.51 -33.00
N VAL A 273 -3.68 24.39 -32.58
CA VAL A 273 -4.95 24.00 -31.96
C VAL A 273 -6.06 24.02 -33.01
N CYS A 274 -6.88 22.96 -33.09
CA CYS A 274 -8.04 22.98 -33.97
C CYS A 274 -9.05 24.08 -33.57
N GLY A 275 -9.32 25.02 -34.48
CA GLY A 275 -10.25 26.13 -34.24
C GLY A 275 -11.69 25.69 -33.92
N GLY A 276 -12.19 24.62 -34.55
CA GLY A 276 -13.53 24.08 -34.26
C GLY A 276 -13.64 23.49 -32.85
N CYS A 277 -12.62 22.76 -32.40
CA CYS A 277 -12.58 22.20 -31.05
C CYS A 277 -12.38 23.28 -29.98
N ARG A 278 -11.57 24.30 -30.27
CA ARG A 278 -11.34 25.42 -29.35
C ARG A 278 -12.62 26.16 -28.99
N LYS A 279 -13.58 26.28 -29.93
CA LYS A 279 -14.88 26.94 -29.69
C LYS A 279 -15.75 26.24 -28.64
N ILE A 280 -15.58 24.93 -28.44
CA ILE A 280 -16.28 24.14 -27.43
C ILE A 280 -15.39 23.81 -26.22
N ASN A 281 -14.33 24.60 -26.00
CA ASN A 281 -13.35 24.42 -24.93
C ASN A 281 -12.62 23.05 -24.95
N ARG A 282 -12.53 22.39 -26.11
CA ARG A 282 -11.74 21.16 -26.30
C ARG A 282 -10.40 21.48 -26.96
N LYS A 283 -9.29 21.05 -26.34
CA LYS A 283 -7.94 21.23 -26.89
C LYS A 283 -7.52 19.98 -27.67
N ILE A 284 -7.47 20.09 -29.00
CA ILE A 284 -6.83 19.09 -29.86
C ILE A 284 -5.62 19.75 -30.52
N LEU A 285 -4.45 19.17 -30.27
CA LEU A 285 -3.14 19.72 -30.64
C LEU A 285 -2.55 18.97 -31.84
N TYR A 286 -1.90 19.68 -32.75
CA TYR A 286 -1.19 19.10 -33.90
C TYR A 286 0.19 19.71 -34.05
N CYS A 287 1.21 18.88 -34.26
CA CYS A 287 2.57 19.38 -34.46
C CYS A 287 2.75 20.07 -35.82
N SER A 288 1.86 19.81 -36.78
CA SER A 288 1.87 20.43 -38.09
C SER A 288 0.48 20.44 -38.74
N ARG A 289 0.31 21.27 -39.78
CA ARG A 289 -0.95 21.34 -40.54
C ARG A 289 -1.18 20.06 -41.34
N GLU A 290 -0.11 19.37 -41.70
CA GLU A 290 -0.11 18.08 -42.38
C GLU A 290 -0.70 17.00 -41.46
N CYS A 291 -0.25 16.92 -40.20
CA CYS A 291 -0.83 16.02 -39.20
C CYS A 291 -2.33 16.29 -38.98
N GLN A 292 -2.74 17.57 -38.94
CA GLN A 292 -4.15 17.93 -38.83
C GLN A 292 -4.96 17.47 -40.05
N LYS A 293 -4.46 17.71 -41.27
CA LYS A 293 -5.14 17.29 -42.52
C LYS A 293 -5.21 15.78 -42.66
N GLU A 294 -4.18 15.07 -42.21
CA GLU A 294 -4.13 13.62 -42.25
C GLU A 294 -5.13 13.02 -41.27
N ASP A 295 -5.12 13.45 -40.00
CA ASP A 295 -6.09 13.03 -38.98
C ASP A 295 -7.55 13.41 -39.33
N TRP A 296 -7.73 14.50 -40.10
CA TRP A 296 -9.03 14.89 -40.64
C TRP A 296 -9.57 13.87 -41.65
N LYS A 297 -8.69 13.28 -42.48
CA LYS A 297 -9.07 12.35 -43.56
C LYS A 297 -9.04 10.89 -43.11
N THR A 298 -8.00 10.52 -42.40
CA THR A 298 -7.62 9.16 -41.98
C THR A 298 -7.41 9.16 -40.49
N SER A 299 -7.97 8.21 -39.77
CA SER A 299 -7.80 8.08 -38.32
C SER A 299 -6.42 7.48 -37.98
N LYS A 300 -5.34 8.09 -38.47
CA LYS A 300 -3.99 7.56 -38.33
C LYS A 300 -3.55 7.72 -36.88
N GLY A 301 -3.43 6.61 -36.16
CA GLY A 301 -2.99 6.58 -34.76
C GLY A 301 -4.08 6.85 -33.72
N HIS A 302 -5.27 7.32 -34.10
CA HIS A 302 -6.39 7.55 -33.20
C HIS A 302 -7.67 6.86 -33.67
N PHE A 303 -8.56 6.58 -32.72
CA PHE A 303 -9.74 5.75 -32.92
C PHE A 303 -10.88 6.40 -33.69
N LEU A 304 -10.86 7.72 -33.86
CA LEU A 304 -11.91 8.48 -34.53
C LEU A 304 -11.25 9.53 -35.42
N ARG A 305 -11.76 9.68 -36.65
CA ARG A 305 -11.32 10.79 -37.52
C ARG A 305 -11.72 12.09 -36.85
N HIS A 306 -10.82 13.06 -36.84
CA HIS A 306 -11.13 14.35 -36.23
C HIS A 306 -12.37 15.02 -36.83
N LYS A 307 -12.61 14.82 -38.14
CA LYS A 307 -13.81 15.32 -38.84
C LYS A 307 -15.11 14.88 -38.17
N ASP A 308 -15.14 13.68 -37.61
CA ASP A 308 -16.36 13.11 -37.02
C ASP A 308 -16.69 13.73 -35.65
N ILE A 309 -15.68 14.25 -34.95
CA ILE A 309 -15.80 14.84 -33.61
C ILE A 309 -15.67 16.37 -33.60
N CYS A 310 -15.05 16.99 -34.60
CA CYS A 310 -14.68 18.42 -34.61
C CYS A 310 -15.88 19.34 -34.35
N GLY A 311 -15.76 20.21 -33.33
CA GLY A 311 -16.79 21.19 -32.98
C GLY A 311 -18.10 20.61 -32.44
N LYS A 312 -18.21 19.30 -32.27
CA LYS A 312 -19.37 18.64 -31.66
C LYS A 312 -19.16 18.52 -30.14
N PRO A 313 -20.16 18.88 -29.31
CA PRO A 313 -20.12 18.60 -27.89
C PRO A 313 -19.96 17.08 -27.69
N ILE A 314 -19.09 16.68 -26.75
CA ILE A 314 -19.00 15.29 -26.35
C ILE A 314 -20.30 14.99 -25.60
N PRO A 315 -21.10 13.97 -25.98
CA PRO A 315 -22.28 13.61 -25.22
C PRO A 315 -21.87 13.38 -23.77
N GLU A 316 -22.58 14.01 -22.85
CA GLU A 316 -22.12 14.28 -21.46
C GLU A 316 -21.87 13.02 -20.62
N ARG A 317 -22.06 11.81 -21.16
CA ARG A 317 -21.83 10.51 -20.50
C ARG A 317 -21.55 9.36 -21.49
N ASP A 318 -20.63 9.52 -22.43
CA ASP A 318 -20.12 8.36 -23.17
C ASP A 318 -18.66 8.07 -22.77
N PRO A 319 -18.40 7.05 -21.91
CA PRO A 319 -17.07 6.64 -21.46
C PRO A 319 -16.09 6.34 -22.59
N GLN A 320 -16.55 6.15 -23.83
CA GLN A 320 -15.67 5.98 -24.99
C GLN A 320 -14.82 7.22 -25.32
N TYR A 321 -15.18 8.40 -24.81
CA TYR A 321 -14.60 9.69 -25.25
C TYR A 321 -13.71 10.41 -24.23
N MET A 322 -13.66 9.94 -22.98
CA MET A 322 -12.96 10.66 -21.89
C MET A 322 -11.54 10.15 -21.62
N ASP A 323 -11.20 8.89 -21.95
CA ASP A 323 -9.88 8.31 -21.67
C ASP A 323 -9.35 7.48 -22.84
N VAL A 324 -9.18 8.12 -24.01
CA VAL A 324 -8.37 7.50 -25.07
C VAL A 324 -6.90 7.73 -24.73
N ASP A 325 -6.33 6.88 -23.88
CA ASP A 325 -4.88 6.73 -23.80
C ASP A 325 -4.39 6.34 -25.21
N PRO A 326 -3.55 7.16 -25.87
CA PRO A 326 -2.96 6.77 -27.14
C PRO A 326 -1.98 5.60 -26.92
N PRO A 327 -1.63 4.85 -27.98
CA PRO A 327 -0.87 3.61 -27.89
C PRO A 327 0.38 3.74 -26.99
N GLN A 328 0.56 2.78 -26.09
CA GLN A 328 1.68 2.72 -25.14
C GLN A 328 3.03 2.68 -25.88
N TYR A 329 3.75 3.81 -25.88
CA TYR A 329 5.18 3.87 -26.17
C TYR A 329 5.94 4.20 -24.88
N LEU A 330 5.87 3.29 -23.91
CA LEU A 330 6.56 3.37 -22.60
C LEU A 330 8.09 3.23 -22.69
N SER A 331 8.66 2.99 -23.89
CA SER A 331 10.09 2.81 -24.08
C SER A 331 10.91 4.11 -24.04
N GLU A 332 10.30 5.26 -24.36
CA GLU A 332 11.04 6.52 -24.53
C GLU A 332 11.19 7.31 -23.22
N SER A 333 10.19 7.29 -22.33
CA SER A 333 10.28 7.93 -21.00
C SER A 333 11.38 7.31 -20.13
N ASN A 334 11.65 6.00 -20.30
CA ASN A 334 12.75 5.30 -19.63
C ASN A 334 14.12 5.65 -20.22
N ALA A 335 14.21 5.95 -21.52
CA ALA A 335 15.45 6.37 -22.17
C ALA A 335 15.86 7.79 -21.74
N VAL A 336 14.90 8.70 -21.60
CA VAL A 336 15.14 10.06 -21.07
C VAL A 336 15.58 10.00 -19.61
N LEU A 337 14.98 9.14 -18.78
CA LEU A 337 15.39 8.95 -17.39
C LEU A 337 16.85 8.44 -17.29
N LYS A 338 17.25 7.54 -18.19
CA LYS A 338 18.61 6.99 -18.27
C LYS A 338 19.63 8.04 -18.72
N GLU A 339 19.34 8.82 -19.76
CA GLU A 339 20.20 9.90 -20.25
C GLU A 339 20.39 11.02 -19.20
N LEU A 340 19.36 11.27 -18.37
CA LEU A 340 19.42 12.23 -17.27
C LEU A 340 20.30 11.78 -16.10
N LEU A 341 20.47 10.47 -15.90
CA LEU A 341 21.33 9.90 -14.85
C LEU A 341 22.81 9.91 -15.26
N GLU A 342 23.11 9.84 -16.56
CA GLU A 342 24.48 9.83 -17.10
C GLU A 342 25.14 11.22 -17.16
N LYS A 343 24.35 12.31 -17.14
CA LYS A 343 24.84 13.69 -17.37
C LYS A 343 25.07 14.54 -16.10
N VAL A 344 24.91 13.99 -14.90
CA VAL A 344 25.15 14.73 -13.64
C VAL A 344 26.55 14.40 -13.11
N PRO A 345 27.52 15.33 -13.12
CA PRO A 345 28.86 15.04 -12.62
C PRO A 345 28.85 14.92 -11.09
N ILE A 346 29.19 13.73 -10.60
CA ILE A 346 29.35 13.46 -9.16
C ILE A 346 30.82 13.66 -8.82
N ASN A 347 31.13 14.75 -8.11
CA ASN A 347 32.42 14.93 -7.47
C ASN A 347 32.45 14.04 -6.21
N ILE A 348 33.16 12.92 -6.28
CA ILE A 348 33.48 12.08 -5.12
C ILE A 348 34.93 12.40 -4.75
N ALA A 349 35.12 13.21 -3.72
CA ALA A 349 36.40 13.33 -3.05
C ALA A 349 36.22 13.13 -1.54
N ALA A 350 37.13 12.29 -1.03
CA ALA A 350 37.52 12.02 0.35
C ALA A 350 36.63 11.11 1.22
N GLU A 351 37.17 9.91 1.47
CA GLU A 351 36.87 9.00 2.57
C GLU A 351 37.10 9.66 3.93
N PRO A 352 36.27 9.39 4.96
CA PRO A 352 36.71 9.56 6.33
C PRO A 352 37.56 8.37 6.73
N GLN A 353 38.83 8.64 7.04
CA GLN A 353 39.75 7.74 7.71
C GLN A 353 39.07 7.15 8.96
N THR A 354 38.84 5.85 8.95
CA THR A 354 38.44 5.12 10.15
C THR A 354 39.62 5.13 11.12
N THR A 355 39.48 5.86 12.22
CA THR A 355 40.46 5.89 13.31
C THR A 355 40.65 4.48 13.88
N LYS A 356 41.90 4.18 14.28
CA LYS A 356 42.35 2.95 14.97
C LYS A 356 41.44 2.56 16.15
N GLU A 357 40.81 3.56 16.73
CA GLU A 357 39.81 3.48 17.81
C GLU A 357 38.60 2.60 17.44
N ASN A 358 38.09 2.66 16.20
CA ASN A 358 36.93 1.86 15.78
C ASN A 358 37.24 0.36 15.57
N ARG A 359 38.49 0.02 15.23
CA ARG A 359 38.95 -1.38 15.18
C ARG A 359 39.20 -1.94 16.57
N GLU A 360 39.66 -1.11 17.50
CA GLU A 360 39.82 -1.49 18.90
C GLU A 360 38.46 -1.68 19.60
N ILE A 361 37.44 -0.86 19.27
CA ILE A 361 36.07 -1.00 19.78
C ILE A 361 35.38 -2.30 19.29
N GLN A 362 35.54 -2.66 18.00
CA GLN A 362 34.97 -3.92 17.47
C GLN A 362 35.72 -5.18 17.92
N SER A 363 37.03 -5.09 18.13
CA SER A 363 37.84 -6.16 18.74
C SER A 363 37.43 -6.41 20.19
N ALA A 364 37.24 -5.33 20.96
CA ALA A 364 36.78 -5.40 22.35
C ALA A 364 35.35 -6.00 22.45
N ALA A 365 34.44 -5.60 21.57
CA ALA A 365 33.05 -6.11 21.55
C ALA A 365 32.97 -7.63 21.27
N ASN A 366 33.83 -8.16 20.38
CA ASN A 366 33.84 -9.57 20.02
C ASN A 366 34.58 -10.46 21.05
N SER A 367 35.52 -9.91 21.80
CA SER A 367 36.17 -10.63 22.92
C SER A 367 35.23 -10.81 24.12
N ASN A 368 34.34 -9.84 24.34
CA ASN A 368 33.39 -9.85 25.45
C ASN A 368 32.24 -10.85 25.25
N ILE A 369 31.83 -11.11 24.01
CA ILE A 369 30.79 -12.13 23.68
C ILE A 369 31.32 -13.57 23.84
N ARG A 370 32.64 -13.79 23.71
CA ARG A 370 33.25 -15.12 23.85
C ARG A 370 33.53 -15.53 25.30
N LYS A 371 33.71 -14.58 26.22
CA LYS A 371 33.93 -14.87 27.66
C LYS A 371 32.64 -15.08 28.46
N ALA A 372 31.48 -14.63 27.98
CA ALA A 372 30.20 -14.81 28.67
C ALA A 372 29.50 -16.17 28.42
N LYS A 373 30.17 -17.11 27.73
CA LYS A 373 29.62 -18.46 27.44
C LYS A 373 30.29 -19.61 28.21
N SER A 374 31.11 -19.33 29.22
CA SER A 374 31.73 -20.39 30.05
C SER A 374 31.60 -20.12 31.56
N GLY A 375 30.67 -20.81 32.23
CA GLY A 375 30.76 -21.18 33.66
C GLY A 375 30.11 -20.27 34.72
N THR A 376 28.78 -20.40 34.89
CA THR A 376 27.97 -20.32 36.14
C THR A 376 28.07 -19.10 37.10
N GLN A 377 27.09 -18.18 36.93
CA GLN A 377 26.18 -17.54 37.93
C GLN A 377 26.56 -16.33 38.86
N VAL A 378 25.70 -15.27 38.77
CA VAL A 378 25.24 -14.23 39.78
C VAL A 378 26.27 -13.18 40.29
N SER A 379 26.00 -11.89 40.58
CA SER A 379 25.11 -10.79 40.11
C SER A 379 25.53 -9.45 40.78
N ARG A 380 25.13 -8.28 40.25
CA ARG A 380 24.95 -7.01 40.99
C ARG A 380 23.49 -6.58 40.86
N ASP A 381 22.83 -6.41 42.00
CA ASP A 381 21.38 -6.26 42.11
C ASP A 381 20.92 -4.81 41.92
N THR A 382 20.34 -4.51 40.76
CA THR A 382 19.22 -3.58 40.67
C THR A 382 18.07 -4.15 41.50
N VAL A 383 17.41 -3.32 42.31
CA VAL A 383 16.20 -3.71 43.07
C VAL A 383 15.10 -3.96 42.06
N LYS A 384 15.14 -5.16 41.49
CA LYS A 384 14.08 -5.78 40.72
C LYS A 384 12.87 -5.78 41.63
N PHE A 385 11.69 -5.44 41.09
CA PHE A 385 10.47 -5.70 41.82
C PHE A 385 10.54 -7.14 42.33
N LYS A 386 10.69 -7.29 43.65
CA LYS A 386 10.63 -8.59 44.28
C LYS A 386 9.28 -9.12 43.90
N THR A 387 9.26 -10.18 43.09
CA THR A 387 8.04 -10.79 42.57
C THR A 387 7.09 -11.02 43.74
N SER A 388 6.08 -10.15 43.87
CA SER A 388 5.17 -10.22 45.00
C SER A 388 4.29 -11.46 44.85
N PRO A 389 3.76 -12.02 45.95
CA PRO A 389 2.84 -13.16 45.86
C PRO A 389 1.65 -12.89 44.94
N SER A 390 1.14 -11.66 44.94
CA SER A 390 0.05 -11.22 44.05
C SER A 390 0.46 -11.24 42.58
N LEU A 391 1.65 -10.73 42.24
CA LEU A 391 2.12 -10.74 40.84
C LEU A 391 2.40 -12.17 40.33
N LEU A 392 2.89 -13.06 41.19
CA LEU A 392 3.08 -14.47 40.86
C LEU A 392 1.74 -15.18 40.64
N TYR A 393 0.73 -14.86 41.46
CA TYR A 393 -0.63 -15.36 41.27
C TYR A 393 -1.18 -14.90 39.92
N GLN A 394 -1.06 -13.61 39.61
CA GLN A 394 -1.48 -13.06 38.32
C GLN A 394 -0.77 -13.74 37.13
N LYS A 395 0.55 -13.91 37.18
CA LYS A 395 1.32 -14.65 36.15
C LYS A 395 0.86 -16.09 35.99
N ARG A 396 0.32 -16.72 37.03
CA ARG A 396 -0.20 -18.08 36.99
C ARG A 396 -1.57 -18.14 36.31
N LEU A 397 -2.45 -17.20 36.63
CA LEU A 397 -3.75 -17.10 35.96
C LEU A 397 -3.58 -16.75 34.46
N LEU A 398 -2.51 -16.05 34.13
CA LEU A 398 -2.12 -15.74 32.74
C LEU A 398 -1.41 -16.92 32.03
N LYS A 399 -1.29 -18.08 32.66
CA LYS A 399 -0.77 -19.32 32.06
C LYS A 399 -1.92 -20.30 31.85
N GLY A 400 -2.06 -20.77 30.63
CA GLY A 400 -3.12 -21.69 30.22
C GLY A 400 -3.30 -21.63 28.71
N ASN A 401 -4.18 -22.48 28.18
CA ASN A 401 -4.41 -22.55 26.73
C ASN A 401 -5.19 -21.35 26.16
N ASP A 402 -5.70 -20.46 27.00
CA ASP A 402 -6.35 -19.23 26.56
C ASP A 402 -6.51 -18.24 27.73
N PRO A 403 -5.43 -17.62 28.21
CA PRO A 403 -5.50 -16.73 29.37
C PRO A 403 -6.15 -15.40 29.00
N PRO A 404 -6.84 -14.74 29.94
CA PRO A 404 -7.31 -13.37 29.74
C PRO A 404 -6.12 -12.41 29.58
N ASP A 405 -6.37 -11.19 29.11
CA ASP A 405 -5.33 -10.16 29.02
C ASP A 405 -4.96 -9.64 30.41
N TYR A 406 -5.88 -9.68 31.36
CA TYR A 406 -5.65 -9.38 32.77
C TYR A 406 -6.74 -10.05 33.64
N ASN A 407 -6.47 -10.40 34.89
CA ASN A 407 -7.50 -10.82 35.85
C ASN A 407 -7.69 -9.77 36.96
N LEU A 408 -8.93 -9.39 37.23
CA LEU A 408 -9.29 -8.71 38.46
C LEU A 408 -9.52 -9.76 39.53
N VAL A 409 -8.78 -9.66 40.63
CA VAL A 409 -8.87 -10.62 41.74
C VAL A 409 -9.97 -10.18 42.67
N MET A 410 -10.99 -11.03 42.84
CA MET A 410 -12.21 -10.68 43.56
C MET A 410 -12.11 -11.05 45.05
N GLN A 411 -12.94 -10.42 45.89
CA GLN A 411 -13.07 -10.88 47.27
C GLN A 411 -13.94 -12.15 47.30
N HIS A 412 -13.47 -13.15 48.04
CA HIS A 412 -14.24 -14.35 48.30
C HIS A 412 -15.60 -13.98 48.93
N PRO A 413 -16.74 -14.57 48.51
CA PRO A 413 -16.87 -15.83 47.76
C PRO A 413 -16.77 -15.74 46.25
N GLU A 414 -16.61 -14.55 45.68
CA GLU A 414 -16.68 -14.39 44.23
C GLU A 414 -15.45 -14.95 43.51
N SER A 415 -15.67 -15.43 42.29
CA SER A 415 -14.62 -15.93 41.42
C SER A 415 -13.91 -14.76 40.72
N ASP A 416 -12.61 -14.91 40.48
CA ASP A 416 -11.81 -13.90 39.76
C ASP A 416 -12.38 -13.62 38.37
N LEU A 417 -12.23 -12.36 37.95
CA LEU A 417 -12.78 -11.88 36.69
C LEU A 417 -11.69 -11.63 35.65
N GLY A 418 -11.68 -12.46 34.61
CA GLY A 418 -10.82 -12.28 33.45
C GLY A 418 -11.29 -11.13 32.56
N ILE A 419 -10.45 -10.12 32.42
CA ILE A 419 -10.59 -9.06 31.42
C ILE A 419 -9.87 -9.48 30.15
N ARG A 420 -10.63 -9.47 29.06
CA ARG A 420 -10.09 -9.37 27.71
C ARG A 420 -10.39 -7.98 27.21
N ILE A 421 -9.37 -7.31 26.67
CA ILE A 421 -9.56 -6.00 26.05
C ILE A 421 -10.13 -6.27 24.66
N PRO A 422 -11.38 -5.85 24.39
CA PRO A 422 -12.07 -6.18 23.15
C PRO A 422 -11.50 -5.40 21.96
N ASP A 423 -11.01 -4.17 22.17
CA ASP A 423 -10.36 -3.36 21.12
C ASP A 423 -8.92 -3.87 20.86
N PRO A 424 -8.62 -4.43 19.67
CA PRO A 424 -7.32 -5.06 19.39
C PRO A 424 -6.12 -4.11 19.48
N ARG A 425 -6.32 -2.82 19.17
CA ARG A 425 -5.29 -1.77 19.25
C ARG A 425 -4.93 -1.41 20.67
N LEU A 426 -5.93 -1.10 21.49
CA LEU A 426 -5.76 -0.92 22.92
C LEU A 426 -5.20 -2.19 23.57
N ARG A 427 -5.58 -3.38 23.09
CA ARG A 427 -5.05 -4.66 23.58
C ARG A 427 -3.56 -4.79 23.30
N VAL A 428 -3.09 -4.52 22.07
CA VAL A 428 -1.65 -4.52 21.74
C VAL A 428 -0.89 -3.48 22.58
N GLU A 429 -1.46 -2.28 22.74
CA GLU A 429 -0.90 -1.22 23.56
C GLU A 429 -0.78 -1.63 25.04
N PHE A 430 -1.82 -2.26 25.58
CA PHE A 430 -1.86 -2.78 26.94
C PHE A 430 -0.85 -3.92 27.15
N LEU A 431 -0.80 -4.89 26.24
CA LEU A 431 0.12 -6.03 26.33
C LEU A 431 1.58 -5.57 26.29
N ARG A 432 1.89 -4.53 25.49
CA ARG A 432 3.21 -3.88 25.45
C ARG A 432 3.54 -3.21 26.79
N ALA A 433 2.62 -2.41 27.35
CA ALA A 433 2.79 -1.76 28.65
C ALA A 433 2.97 -2.80 29.78
N ARG A 434 2.17 -3.87 29.80
CA ARG A 434 2.29 -4.96 30.78
C ARG A 434 3.64 -5.68 30.71
N ALA A 435 4.11 -5.98 29.50
CA ALA A 435 5.43 -6.59 29.31
C ALA A 435 6.55 -5.70 29.90
N GLN A 436 6.50 -4.39 29.62
CA GLN A 436 7.46 -3.39 30.10
C GLN A 436 7.41 -3.17 31.62
N ALA A 437 6.22 -3.21 32.22
CA ALA A 437 6.03 -3.17 33.67
C ALA A 437 6.65 -4.41 34.37
N MET A 438 6.54 -5.58 33.74
CA MET A 438 7.05 -6.85 34.28
C MET A 438 8.56 -7.08 34.05
N SER A 439 9.15 -6.48 33.02
CA SER A 439 10.57 -6.65 32.68
C SER A 439 11.47 -5.55 33.24
N ASP A 440 11.02 -4.29 33.18
CA ASP A 440 11.87 -3.10 33.37
C ASP A 440 11.50 -2.31 34.64
N ASN A 441 10.50 -2.80 35.39
CA ASN A 441 9.94 -2.16 36.56
C ASN A 441 9.39 -0.74 36.30
N SER A 442 8.85 -0.51 35.09
CA SER A 442 8.41 0.81 34.65
C SER A 442 7.11 1.26 35.33
N VAL A 443 7.21 2.26 36.22
CA VAL A 443 6.05 2.93 36.86
C VAL A 443 5.10 3.52 35.82
N MET A 444 5.63 4.04 34.71
CA MET A 444 4.80 4.64 33.66
C MET A 444 3.97 3.60 32.92
N ALA A 445 4.51 2.40 32.71
CA ALA A 445 3.80 1.32 32.08
C ALA A 445 2.64 0.82 32.96
N VAL A 446 2.84 0.77 34.29
CA VAL A 446 1.78 0.46 35.26
C VAL A 446 0.64 1.51 35.22
N ARG A 447 0.96 2.80 35.10
CA ARG A 447 -0.06 3.86 34.91
C ARG A 447 -0.85 3.68 33.61
N ARG A 448 -0.19 3.30 32.51
CA ARG A 448 -0.88 3.10 31.21
C ARG A 448 -1.82 1.90 31.25
N MET A 449 -1.40 0.81 31.91
CA MET A 449 -2.28 -0.34 32.18
C MET A 449 -3.55 0.09 32.94
N TYR A 450 -3.43 0.91 33.98
CA TYR A 450 -4.58 1.39 34.76
C TYR A 450 -5.58 2.17 33.90
N GLN A 451 -5.11 3.11 33.07
CA GLN A 451 -5.98 3.90 32.18
C GLN A 451 -6.79 3.03 31.23
N ILE A 452 -6.18 1.98 30.67
CA ILE A 452 -6.83 1.06 29.74
C ILE A 452 -7.83 0.16 30.49
N LEU A 453 -7.52 -0.28 31.71
CA LEU A 453 -8.39 -1.18 32.49
C LEU A 453 -9.55 -0.47 33.20
N GLN A 454 -9.42 0.83 33.47
CA GLN A 454 -10.40 1.61 34.25
C GLN A 454 -11.84 1.51 33.71
N PRO A 455 -12.12 1.70 32.41
CA PRO A 455 -13.49 1.62 31.89
C PRO A 455 -14.11 0.23 32.10
N PHE A 456 -13.31 -0.83 32.05
CA PHE A 456 -13.76 -2.20 32.30
C PHE A 456 -14.10 -2.39 33.78
N ALA A 457 -13.24 -1.93 34.69
CA ALA A 457 -13.51 -2.00 36.12
C ALA A 457 -14.79 -1.22 36.51
N GLU A 458 -15.04 -0.08 35.87
CA GLU A 458 -16.28 0.71 36.04
C GLU A 458 -17.50 0.02 35.42
N HIS A 459 -17.35 -0.65 34.28
CA HIS A 459 -18.44 -1.38 33.64
C HIS A 459 -18.92 -2.59 34.48
N PHE A 460 -18.02 -3.22 35.23
CA PHE A 460 -18.35 -4.33 36.14
C PHE A 460 -18.74 -3.86 37.56
N ALA A 461 -18.97 -2.55 37.77
CA ALA A 461 -19.22 -1.92 39.07
C ALA A 461 -20.37 -2.46 39.94
N PRO A 462 -21.38 -3.22 39.46
CA PRO A 462 -22.31 -3.87 40.37
C PRO A 462 -21.68 -4.98 41.22
N LYS A 463 -20.57 -5.57 40.75
CA LYS A 463 -19.87 -6.70 41.41
C LYS A 463 -18.52 -6.30 42.02
N ILE A 464 -17.92 -5.26 41.46
CA ILE A 464 -16.61 -4.75 41.88
C ILE A 464 -16.82 -3.40 42.54
N SER A 465 -16.34 -3.21 43.76
CA SER A 465 -16.41 -1.94 44.48
C SER A 465 -15.40 -0.93 43.90
N SER A 466 -15.73 -0.38 42.73
CA SER A 466 -15.08 0.78 42.09
C SER A 466 -13.62 0.62 41.62
N THR A 467 -13.16 1.65 40.91
CA THR A 467 -11.77 1.88 40.50
C THR A 467 -10.75 1.86 41.65
N TYR A 468 -11.20 1.98 42.91
CA TYR A 468 -10.37 1.90 44.11
C TYR A 468 -9.72 0.51 44.28
N ASP A 469 -10.46 -0.56 44.03
CA ASP A 469 -9.95 -1.93 44.19
C ASP A 469 -8.90 -2.29 43.12
N LEU A 470 -9.06 -1.81 41.89
CA LEU A 470 -8.05 -1.95 40.83
C LEU A 470 -6.71 -1.29 41.20
N LYS A 471 -6.76 -0.06 41.74
CA LYS A 471 -5.55 0.64 42.19
C LYS A 471 -4.84 -0.11 43.31
N LYS A 472 -5.62 -0.63 44.27
CA LYS A 472 -5.11 -1.42 45.40
C LYS A 472 -4.48 -2.75 44.95
N GLN A 473 -5.04 -3.40 43.92
CA GLN A 473 -4.47 -4.60 43.32
C GLN A 473 -3.13 -4.31 42.64
N LEU A 474 -3.05 -3.30 41.77
CA LEU A 474 -1.81 -2.93 41.07
C LEU A 474 -0.69 -2.52 42.04
N LYS A 475 -1.01 -1.86 43.17
CA LYS A 475 -0.04 -1.56 44.24
C LYS A 475 0.54 -2.82 44.89
N LYS A 476 -0.26 -3.86 45.11
CA LYS A 476 0.20 -5.14 45.67
C LYS A 476 1.02 -5.96 44.66
N GLU A 477 0.71 -5.85 43.38
CA GLU A 477 1.42 -6.57 42.30
C GLU A 477 2.77 -5.93 41.98
N TYR A 478 2.82 -4.61 41.80
CA TYR A 478 3.99 -3.90 41.27
C TYR A 478 4.64 -2.95 42.29
N GLY A 479 4.07 -2.78 43.49
CA GLY A 479 4.60 -1.86 44.51
C GLY A 479 4.36 -0.37 44.21
N VAL A 480 3.52 -0.06 43.22
CA VAL A 480 3.27 1.30 42.72
C VAL A 480 1.96 1.85 43.30
N ASP A 481 2.01 3.03 43.94
CA ASP A 481 0.83 3.76 44.40
C ASP A 481 0.29 4.66 43.27
N LEU A 482 -0.97 4.50 42.88
CA LEU A 482 -1.57 5.05 41.64
C LEU A 482 -2.66 6.11 41.86
#